data_AF-A0A519CWT9-F1
#
_entry.id   AF-A0A519CWT9-F1
#
_cell.length_a   1.000
_cell.length_b   1.000
_cell.length_c   1.000
_cell.angle_alpha   90.00
_cell.angle_beta   90.00
_cell.angle_gamma   90.00
#
_symmetry.space_group_name_H-M   'P 1'
#
loop_
_entity.id
_entity.type
_entity.pdbx_description
1 polymer ?
#
loop_
_entity_poly.entity_id
_entity_poly.type
_entity_poly.pdbx_seq_one_letter_code
_entity_poly.pdbx_strand_id
1 'polypeptide(L)'
;MEGTISPIDPRVILLQESVINAPVVWKGEYAYFIHPLSDGVPKQSAELLGVARDLISEKVNWDEIDLILGLEAMGIPLAAALCLDSGKPLVIGRKREYGLPGEVAIDQTTGYSKGEIFLNDISEGDRILVVDDVVSTGGTMLPVLKTLESIGAIVQDCWIVFEKGDGVSKVREEGNWPLNSLIKMKMEGEKITILD
;
A
#
# COMPACT_ATOMS: atom_id res chain seq x y z
N MET A 1 0.50 2.78 40.29
CA MET A 1 1.18 3.45 39.18
C MET A 1 0.14 3.61 38.09
N GLU A 2 -0.44 4.79 37.99
CA GLU A 2 -1.33 5.15 36.89
C GLU A 2 -0.51 5.08 35.61
N GLY A 3 -0.86 4.17 34.71
CA GLY A 3 -0.28 4.13 33.38
C GLY A 3 -0.70 5.39 32.65
N THR A 4 0.22 6.33 32.49
CA THR A 4 0.06 7.43 31.54
C THR A 4 -0.17 6.82 30.16
N ILE A 5 -1.43 6.84 29.72
CA ILE A 5 -1.80 6.57 28.34
C ILE A 5 -1.03 7.59 27.51
N SER A 6 -0.05 7.13 26.71
CA SER A 6 0.63 8.00 25.76
C SER A 6 -0.44 8.69 24.91
N PRO A 7 -0.38 10.01 24.69
CA PRO A 7 -1.31 10.68 23.79
C PRO A 7 -1.28 9.98 22.43
N ILE A 8 -2.44 9.68 21.86
CA ILE A 8 -2.55 9.17 20.50
C ILE A 8 -1.93 10.23 19.59
N ASP A 9 -1.01 9.82 18.72
CA ASP A 9 -0.34 10.72 17.77
C ASP A 9 -1.41 11.48 16.95
N PRO A 10 -1.43 12.83 16.96
CA PRO A 10 -2.43 13.62 16.25
C PRO A 10 -2.45 13.35 14.75
N ARG A 11 -1.34 12.89 14.17
CA ARG A 11 -1.24 12.48 12.77
C ARG A 11 -2.08 11.23 12.49
N VAL A 12 -2.10 10.28 13.43
CA VAL A 12 -2.94 9.08 13.35
C VAL A 12 -4.42 9.45 13.45
N ILE A 13 -4.76 10.39 14.34
CA ILE A 13 -6.14 10.90 14.46
C ILE A 13 -6.60 11.53 13.13
N LEU A 14 -5.76 12.37 12.52
CA LEU A 14 -6.08 12.99 11.22
C LEU A 14 -6.38 11.94 10.13
N LEU A 15 -5.57 10.87 10.05
CA LEU A 15 -5.81 9.76 9.11
C LEU A 15 -7.10 9.00 9.42
N GLN A 16 -7.38 8.73 10.70
CA GLN A 16 -8.61 8.03 11.09
C GLN A 16 -9.85 8.87 10.74
N GLU A 17 -9.81 10.17 11.02
CA GLU A 17 -10.88 11.10 10.66
C GLU A 17 -11.06 11.23 9.15
N SER A 18 -9.99 11.24 8.36
CA SER A 18 -10.09 11.31 6.90
C SER A 18 -10.76 10.05 6.30
N VAL A 19 -10.55 8.89 6.92
CA VAL A 19 -11.18 7.63 6.53
C VAL A 19 -12.64 7.57 6.95
N ILE A 20 -12.97 7.97 8.18
CA ILE A 20 -14.36 7.96 8.69
C ILE A 20 -15.25 8.89 7.86
N ASN A 21 -14.71 10.02 7.40
CA ASN A 21 -15.43 11.00 6.60
C ASN A 21 -15.33 10.75 5.08
N ALA A 22 -14.71 9.65 4.65
CA ALA A 22 -14.57 9.31 3.24
C ALA A 22 -15.93 9.06 2.59
N PRO A 23 -16.21 9.64 1.40
CA PRO A 23 -17.40 9.28 0.62
C PRO A 23 -17.44 7.79 0.33
N VAL A 24 -18.61 7.17 0.42
CA VAL A 24 -18.82 5.78 -0.01
C VAL A 24 -19.73 5.76 -1.22
N VAL A 25 -19.34 4.98 -2.23
CA VAL A 25 -20.16 4.74 -3.43
C VAL A 25 -20.45 3.25 -3.58
N TRP A 26 -21.59 2.94 -4.19
CA TRP A 26 -21.97 1.57 -4.50
C TRP A 26 -21.55 1.19 -5.92
N LYS A 27 -20.85 0.07 -6.05
CA LYS A 27 -20.56 -0.61 -7.32
C LYS A 27 -21.32 -1.93 -7.33
N GLY A 28 -22.57 -1.91 -7.80
CA GLY A 28 -23.49 -3.03 -7.60
C GLY A 28 -23.77 -3.23 -6.11
N GLU A 29 -23.55 -4.44 -5.59
CA GLU A 29 -23.72 -4.74 -4.16
C GLU A 29 -22.47 -4.44 -3.31
N TYR A 30 -21.42 -3.90 -3.92
CA TYR A 30 -20.16 -3.63 -3.25
C TYR A 30 -20.03 -2.15 -2.86
N ALA A 31 -19.93 -1.88 -1.56
CA ALA A 31 -19.62 -0.56 -1.03
C ALA A 31 -18.12 -0.26 -1.15
N TYR A 32 -17.79 0.86 -1.78
CA TYR A 32 -16.43 1.30 -2.06
C TYR A 32 -16.20 2.68 -1.44
N PHE A 33 -15.34 2.76 -0.43
CA PHE A 33 -14.89 4.04 0.10
C PHE A 33 -13.95 4.70 -0.90
N ILE A 34 -14.12 6.00 -1.10
CA ILE A 34 -13.29 6.80 -1.98
C ILE A 34 -12.48 7.74 -1.08
N HIS A 35 -11.16 7.61 -1.11
CA HIS A 35 -10.29 8.33 -0.18
C HIS A 35 -9.22 9.15 -0.91
N PRO A 36 -8.88 10.37 -0.46
CA PRO A 36 -7.87 11.20 -1.11
C PRO A 36 -6.53 10.49 -1.33
N LEU A 37 -6.03 9.74 -0.33
CA LEU A 37 -4.75 8.97 -0.41
C LEU A 37 -4.79 7.71 -1.28
N SER A 38 -5.97 7.30 -1.72
CA SER A 38 -6.15 6.13 -2.60
C SER A 38 -6.54 6.67 -3.98
N ASP A 39 -7.74 7.22 -4.10
CA ASP A 39 -8.38 7.53 -5.37
C ASP A 39 -8.03 8.93 -5.90
N GLY A 40 -7.37 9.78 -5.10
CA GLY A 40 -7.11 11.18 -5.44
C GLY A 40 -8.35 12.07 -5.47
N VAL A 41 -9.50 11.54 -5.03
CA VAL A 41 -10.79 12.23 -4.95
C VAL A 41 -11.49 11.89 -3.62
N PRO A 42 -12.01 12.87 -2.85
CA PRO A 42 -11.79 14.31 -2.97
C PRO A 42 -10.29 14.68 -2.96
N LYS A 43 -9.99 15.95 -3.26
CA LYS A 43 -8.60 16.43 -3.45
C LYS A 43 -7.65 15.93 -2.35
N GLN A 44 -6.52 15.36 -2.75
CA GLN A 44 -5.44 15.00 -1.85
C GLN A 44 -4.68 16.25 -1.40
N SER A 45 -4.67 16.53 -0.09
CA SER A 45 -3.88 17.63 0.47
C SER A 45 -2.43 17.19 0.66
N ALA A 46 -1.50 18.16 0.56
CA ALA A 46 -0.10 17.92 0.87
C ALA A 46 0.11 17.49 2.34
N GLU A 47 -0.71 18.01 3.25
CA GLU A 47 -0.69 17.65 4.68
C GLU A 47 -1.05 16.18 4.90
N LEU A 48 -2.14 15.70 4.29
CA LEU A 48 -2.58 14.32 4.47
C LEU A 48 -1.60 13.32 3.88
N LEU A 49 -1.07 13.61 2.68
CA LEU A 49 0.00 12.81 2.07
C LEU A 49 1.27 12.85 2.92
N GLY A 50 1.63 14.03 3.42
CA GLY A 50 2.80 14.21 4.26
C GLY A 50 2.71 13.40 5.54
N VAL A 51 1.56 13.43 6.21
CA VAL A 51 1.31 12.61 7.40
C VAL A 51 1.48 11.12 7.13
N ALA A 52 0.89 10.61 6.04
CA ALA A 52 1.03 9.19 5.69
C ALA A 52 2.49 8.81 5.40
N ARG A 53 3.21 9.64 4.64
CA ARG A 53 4.63 9.46 4.38
C ARG A 53 5.44 9.46 5.67
N ASP A 54 5.29 10.47 6.51
CA ASP A 54 6.12 10.65 7.71
C ASP A 54 5.95 9.47 8.67
N LEU A 55 4.70 9.00 8.87
CA LEU A 55 4.39 7.83 9.71
C LEU A 55 4.99 6.52 9.19
N ILE A 56 5.17 6.38 7.87
CA ILE A 56 5.83 5.23 7.26
C ILE A 56 7.35 5.40 7.35
N SER A 57 7.86 6.57 6.95
CA SER A 57 9.30 6.87 6.91
C SER A 57 9.96 6.70 8.27
N GLU A 58 9.28 7.07 9.36
CA GLU A 58 9.75 6.88 10.74
C GLU A 58 9.88 5.40 11.16
N LYS A 59 9.22 4.47 10.46
CA LYS A 59 9.20 3.03 10.79
C LYS A 59 10.05 2.19 9.84
N VAL A 60 10.38 2.72 8.66
CA VAL A 60 11.21 2.05 7.68
C VAL A 60 12.68 2.18 8.06
N ASN A 61 13.41 1.06 8.06
CA ASN A 61 14.86 1.06 8.17
C ASN A 61 15.49 1.35 6.79
N TRP A 62 15.72 2.63 6.49
CA TRP A 62 16.19 3.06 5.16
C TRP A 62 17.59 2.57 4.78
N ASP A 63 18.43 2.16 5.73
CA ASP A 63 19.73 1.53 5.44
C ASP A 63 19.58 0.13 4.81
N GLU A 64 18.41 -0.48 5.00
CA GLU A 64 18.06 -1.79 4.46
C GLU A 64 17.28 -1.73 3.15
N ILE A 65 16.96 -0.54 2.64
CA ILE A 65 16.19 -0.37 1.39
C ILE A 65 17.11 0.12 0.27
N ASP A 66 17.07 -0.54 -0.88
CA ASP A 66 17.78 -0.14 -2.10
C ASP A 66 16.86 0.56 -3.09
N LEU A 67 15.59 0.13 -3.19
CA LEU A 67 14.58 0.78 -4.03
C LEU A 67 13.16 0.67 -3.45
N ILE A 68 12.30 1.58 -3.88
CA ILE A 68 10.86 1.58 -3.58
C ILE A 68 10.11 1.04 -4.79
N LEU A 69 9.21 0.08 -4.59
CA LEU A 69 8.25 -0.38 -5.59
C LEU A 69 6.87 0.18 -5.27
N GLY A 70 6.40 1.16 -6.05
CA GLY A 70 5.03 1.67 -5.97
C GLY A 70 4.10 0.97 -6.96
N LEU A 71 2.92 0.54 -6.53
CA LEU A 71 1.96 -0.12 -7.41
C LEU A 71 0.96 0.86 -8.07
N GLU A 72 0.74 0.69 -9.38
CA GLU A 72 -0.13 1.57 -10.16
C GLU A 72 -1.62 1.34 -9.86
N ALA A 73 -2.44 2.39 -9.78
CA ALA A 73 -2.08 3.82 -9.90
C ALA A 73 -1.97 4.50 -8.54
N MET A 74 -2.69 3.96 -7.57
CA MET A 74 -3.04 4.66 -6.34
C MET A 74 -1.93 4.59 -5.30
N GLY A 75 -1.03 3.60 -5.35
CA GLY A 75 0.19 3.57 -4.54
C GLY A 75 1.25 4.60 -4.98
N ILE A 76 1.19 5.09 -6.21
CA ILE A 76 2.22 5.97 -6.81
C ILE A 76 2.44 7.27 -6.01
N PRO A 77 1.41 8.04 -5.61
CA PRO A 77 1.62 9.30 -4.91
C PRO A 77 2.38 9.14 -3.59
N LEU A 78 2.08 8.09 -2.81
CA LEU A 78 2.78 7.80 -1.56
C LEU A 78 4.20 7.30 -1.81
N ALA A 79 4.38 6.38 -2.76
CA ALA A 79 5.70 5.88 -3.13
C ALA A 79 6.62 7.02 -3.62
N ALA A 80 6.08 7.96 -4.40
CA ALA A 80 6.79 9.17 -4.83
C ALA A 80 7.15 10.09 -3.66
N ALA A 81 6.24 10.27 -2.69
CA ALA A 81 6.52 11.05 -1.48
C ALA A 81 7.66 10.44 -0.65
N LEU A 82 7.66 9.10 -0.50
CA LEU A 82 8.70 8.35 0.20
C LEU A 82 10.04 8.38 -0.55
N CYS A 83 10.01 8.32 -1.89
CA CYS A 83 11.19 8.47 -2.74
C CYS A 83 11.87 9.82 -2.54
N LEU A 84 11.10 10.91 -2.59
CA LEU A 84 11.62 12.26 -2.37
C LEU A 84 12.18 12.46 -0.96
N ASP A 85 11.57 11.83 0.04
CA ASP A 85 11.96 11.94 1.46
C ASP A 85 13.23 11.14 1.79
N SER A 86 13.30 9.90 1.31
CA SER A 86 14.40 8.97 1.59
C SER A 86 15.60 9.10 0.65
N GLY A 87 15.40 9.71 -0.53
CA GLY A 87 16.38 9.71 -1.61
C GLY A 87 16.57 8.35 -2.31
N LYS A 88 15.75 7.34 -1.99
CA LYS A 88 15.79 6.03 -2.65
C LYS A 88 15.11 6.08 -4.02
N PRO A 89 15.62 5.35 -5.02
CA PRO A 89 15.00 5.26 -6.34
C PRO A 89 13.60 4.63 -6.26
N LEU A 90 12.74 4.98 -7.21
CA LEU A 90 11.36 4.51 -7.32
C LEU A 90 11.16 3.77 -8.64
N VAL A 91 10.68 2.54 -8.54
CA VAL A 91 10.17 1.71 -9.64
C VAL A 91 8.65 1.62 -9.52
N ILE A 92 7.95 1.65 -10.65
CA ILE A 92 6.49 1.52 -10.69
C ILE A 92 6.09 0.17 -11.29
N GLY A 93 5.34 -0.61 -10.52
CA GLY A 93 4.60 -1.77 -11.03
C GLY A 93 3.36 -1.28 -11.77
N ARG A 94 3.34 -1.46 -13.09
CA ARG A 94 2.40 -0.76 -13.99
C ARG A 94 1.43 -1.72 -14.68
N LYS A 95 0.27 -1.23 -15.11
CA LYS A 95 -0.72 -2.03 -15.87
C LYS A 95 -0.42 -2.11 -17.37
N ARG A 96 0.50 -1.27 -17.86
CA ARG A 96 0.88 -1.22 -19.27
C ARG A 96 2.24 -1.89 -19.49
N GLU A 97 2.26 -2.85 -20.40
CA GLU A 97 3.47 -3.47 -20.92
C GLU A 97 4.28 -2.49 -21.79
N TYR A 98 5.61 -2.48 -21.64
CA TYR A 98 6.52 -1.66 -22.45
C TYR A 98 7.42 -2.46 -23.41
N GLY A 99 7.49 -3.78 -23.26
CA GLY A 99 8.34 -4.67 -24.05
C GLY A 99 9.84 -4.46 -23.80
N LEU A 100 10.21 -3.90 -22.65
CA LEU A 100 11.61 -3.66 -22.29
C LEU A 100 12.28 -4.97 -21.81
N PRO A 101 13.59 -5.15 -22.05
CA PRO A 101 14.31 -6.30 -21.51
C PRO A 101 14.13 -6.44 -20.00
N GLY A 102 13.88 -7.67 -19.53
CA GLY A 102 13.65 -7.96 -18.11
C GLY A 102 12.26 -7.60 -17.59
N GLU A 103 11.29 -7.26 -18.46
CA GLU A 103 9.90 -7.08 -18.05
C GLU A 103 9.27 -8.40 -17.63
N VAL A 104 8.62 -8.41 -16.47
CA VAL A 104 7.92 -9.57 -15.92
C VAL A 104 6.43 -9.24 -15.81
N ALA A 105 5.59 -10.01 -16.49
CA ALA A 105 4.15 -9.94 -16.38
C ALA A 105 3.64 -10.75 -15.18
N ILE A 106 2.70 -10.19 -14.44
CA ILE A 106 2.12 -10.74 -13.22
C ILE A 106 0.60 -10.71 -13.35
N ASP A 107 -0.02 -11.88 -13.38
CA ASP A 107 -1.47 -12.01 -13.33
C ASP A 107 -1.99 -11.59 -11.95
N GLN A 108 -2.88 -10.59 -11.92
CA GLN A 108 -3.60 -10.20 -10.71
C GLN A 108 -5.11 -10.44 -10.85
N THR A 109 -5.72 -10.89 -9.76
CA THR A 109 -7.16 -11.08 -9.66
C THR A 109 -7.67 -10.47 -8.36
N THR A 110 -8.38 -9.35 -8.46
CA THR A 110 -9.04 -8.70 -7.33
C THR A 110 -10.52 -9.07 -7.28
N GLY A 111 -11.23 -8.62 -6.24
CA GLY A 111 -12.68 -8.86 -6.13
C GLY A 111 -13.53 -8.18 -7.23
N TYR A 112 -12.96 -7.23 -7.98
CA TYR A 112 -13.70 -6.43 -8.97
C TYR A 112 -13.01 -6.35 -10.34
N SER A 113 -11.78 -6.84 -10.49
CA SER A 113 -11.04 -6.80 -11.76
C SER A 113 -10.04 -7.93 -11.89
N LYS A 114 -9.79 -8.36 -13.13
CA LYS A 114 -8.63 -9.16 -13.52
C LYS A 114 -7.77 -8.34 -14.47
N GLY A 115 -6.46 -8.51 -14.40
CA GLY A 115 -5.52 -7.85 -15.30
C GLY A 115 -4.10 -8.24 -14.97
N GLU A 116 -3.16 -7.52 -15.57
CA GLU A 116 -1.73 -7.76 -15.38
C GLU A 116 -1.06 -6.55 -14.71
N ILE A 117 0.02 -6.84 -13.99
CA ILE A 117 1.02 -5.87 -13.56
C ILE A 117 2.35 -6.26 -14.20
N PHE A 118 3.08 -5.28 -14.68
CA PHE A 118 4.39 -5.43 -15.29
C PHE A 118 5.44 -4.81 -14.38
N LEU A 119 6.47 -5.57 -14.03
CA LEU A 119 7.65 -5.12 -13.29
C LEU A 119 8.86 -5.10 -14.22
N ASN A 120 9.72 -4.09 -14.08
CA ASN A 120 11.04 -4.00 -14.70
C ASN A 120 12.02 -3.40 -13.71
N ASP A 121 13.31 -3.46 -14.04
CA ASP A 121 14.37 -2.73 -13.33
C ASP A 121 14.48 -3.16 -11.85
N ILE A 122 14.25 -4.47 -11.62
CA ILE A 122 14.41 -5.14 -10.34
C ILE A 122 15.34 -6.33 -10.58
N SER A 123 16.38 -6.42 -9.77
CA SER A 123 17.45 -7.42 -9.88
C SER A 123 17.49 -8.35 -8.67
N GLU A 124 18.14 -9.49 -8.85
CA GLU A 124 18.45 -10.40 -7.74
C GLU A 124 19.24 -9.66 -6.64
N GLY A 125 18.82 -9.84 -5.39
CA GLY A 125 19.45 -9.22 -4.23
C GLY A 125 18.97 -7.81 -3.89
N ASP A 126 18.19 -7.14 -4.75
CA ASP A 126 17.62 -5.83 -4.44
C ASP A 126 16.75 -5.91 -3.18
N ARG A 127 16.97 -5.02 -2.22
CA ARG A 127 16.15 -4.92 -1.00
C ARG A 127 15.06 -3.88 -1.19
N ILE A 128 13.82 -4.33 -1.24
CA ILE A 128 12.70 -3.54 -1.75
C ILE A 128 11.76 -3.14 -0.62
N LEU A 129 11.37 -1.86 -0.61
CA LEU A 129 10.17 -1.39 0.07
C LEU A 129 8.99 -1.42 -0.91
N VAL A 130 8.01 -2.30 -0.69
CA VAL A 130 6.78 -2.32 -1.49
C VAL A 130 5.75 -1.35 -0.90
N VAL A 131 5.14 -0.51 -1.72
CA VAL A 131 4.17 0.51 -1.29
C VAL A 131 2.90 0.40 -2.13
N ASP A 132 1.76 0.29 -1.45
CA ASP A 132 0.44 0.26 -2.07
C ASP A 132 -0.58 1.09 -1.25
N ASP A 133 -1.68 1.48 -1.87
CA ASP A 133 -2.71 2.27 -1.19
C ASP A 133 -3.66 1.37 -0.37
N VAL A 134 -4.21 0.32 -0.97
CA VAL A 134 -5.26 -0.51 -0.37
C VAL A 134 -5.02 -1.99 -0.63
N VAL A 135 -4.90 -2.78 0.45
CA VAL A 135 -5.01 -4.23 0.35
C VAL A 135 -6.37 -4.68 0.88
N SER A 136 -7.21 -5.19 -0.03
CA SER A 136 -8.51 -5.75 0.35
C SER A 136 -8.60 -7.27 0.29
N THR A 137 -8.30 -7.88 -0.85
CA THR A 137 -8.34 -9.35 -1.02
C THR A 137 -6.95 -9.99 -1.02
N GLY A 138 -5.88 -9.18 -1.12
CA GLY A 138 -4.52 -9.65 -1.35
C GLY A 138 -4.22 -10.04 -2.81
N GLY A 139 -5.20 -9.96 -3.71
CA GLY A 139 -5.12 -10.46 -5.09
C GLY A 139 -4.15 -9.73 -6.03
N THR A 140 -3.60 -8.60 -5.58
CA THR A 140 -2.53 -7.85 -6.25
C THR A 140 -1.21 -8.05 -5.50
N MET A 141 -1.23 -7.78 -4.20
CA MET A 141 -0.05 -7.86 -3.33
C MET A 141 0.60 -9.26 -3.35
N LEU A 142 -0.18 -10.32 -3.22
CA LEU A 142 0.36 -11.69 -3.15
C LEU A 142 1.10 -12.12 -4.44
N PRO A 143 0.53 -11.99 -5.65
CA PRO A 143 1.27 -12.24 -6.88
C PRO A 143 2.55 -11.41 -7.00
N VAL A 144 2.50 -10.11 -6.66
CA VAL A 144 3.67 -9.22 -6.70
C VAL A 144 4.78 -9.74 -5.79
N LEU A 145 4.47 -10.05 -4.52
CA LEU A 145 5.46 -10.54 -3.57
C LEU A 145 6.09 -11.87 -4.01
N LYS A 146 5.28 -12.82 -4.49
CA LYS A 146 5.77 -14.09 -5.05
C LYS A 146 6.68 -13.89 -6.26
N THR A 147 6.35 -12.93 -7.14
CA THR A 147 7.19 -12.61 -8.29
C THR A 147 8.52 -12.00 -7.86
N LEU A 148 8.53 -11.08 -6.89
CA LEU A 148 9.78 -10.51 -6.36
C LEU A 148 10.71 -11.60 -5.80
N GLU A 149 10.18 -12.53 -5.03
CA GLU A 149 10.95 -13.69 -4.55
C GLU A 149 11.48 -14.55 -5.70
N SER A 150 10.67 -14.77 -6.76
CA SER A 150 11.09 -15.56 -7.92
C SER A 150 12.21 -14.89 -8.74
N ILE A 151 12.28 -13.56 -8.71
CA ILE A 151 13.38 -12.77 -9.29
C ILE A 151 14.65 -12.89 -8.42
N GLY A 152 14.51 -13.31 -7.16
CA GLY A 152 15.57 -13.32 -6.16
C GLY A 152 15.75 -11.97 -5.45
N ALA A 153 14.78 -11.06 -5.58
CA ALA A 153 14.75 -9.82 -4.81
C ALA A 153 14.26 -10.09 -3.38
N ILE A 154 14.65 -9.20 -2.46
CA ILE A 154 14.34 -9.31 -1.04
C ILE A 154 13.28 -8.28 -0.70
N VAL A 155 12.07 -8.73 -0.34
CA VAL A 155 11.03 -7.84 0.20
C VAL A 155 11.41 -7.49 1.64
N GLN A 156 12.09 -6.36 1.81
CA GLN A 156 12.60 -5.93 3.10
C GLN A 156 11.50 -5.33 3.98
N ASP A 157 10.56 -4.59 3.38
CA ASP A 157 9.40 -4.04 4.06
C ASP A 157 8.24 -3.85 3.06
N CYS A 158 7.00 -3.82 3.54
CA CYS A 158 5.81 -3.53 2.76
C CYS A 158 4.86 -2.65 3.56
N TRP A 159 4.48 -1.50 2.99
CA TRP A 159 3.59 -0.54 3.62
C TRP A 159 2.34 -0.26 2.78
N ILE A 160 1.20 -0.43 3.43
CA ILE A 160 -0.13 -0.23 2.85
C ILE A 160 -0.82 0.89 3.63
N VAL A 161 -1.50 1.80 2.94
CA VAL A 161 -2.24 2.85 3.65
C VAL A 161 -3.46 2.26 4.35
N PHE A 162 -4.27 1.48 3.62
CA PHE A 162 -5.52 0.91 4.11
C PHE A 162 -5.56 -0.61 3.97
N GLU A 163 -5.68 -1.31 5.10
CA GLU A 163 -6.04 -2.71 5.14
C GLU A 163 -7.55 -2.85 5.30
N LYS A 164 -8.19 -3.52 4.33
CA LYS A 164 -9.66 -3.66 4.29
C LYS A 164 -10.11 -5.11 4.12
N GLY A 165 -10.56 -5.73 5.20
CA GLY A 165 -11.00 -7.13 5.19
C GLY A 165 -9.86 -8.08 5.54
N ASP A 166 -9.85 -9.27 4.93
CA ASP A 166 -8.94 -10.36 5.30
C ASP A 166 -7.73 -10.52 4.36
N GLY A 167 -7.56 -9.61 3.39
CA GLY A 167 -6.53 -9.74 2.35
C GLY A 167 -5.11 -9.80 2.89
N VAL A 168 -4.74 -8.96 3.87
CA VAL A 168 -3.40 -9.00 4.48
C VAL A 168 -3.15 -10.31 5.21
N SER A 169 -4.14 -10.81 5.96
CA SER A 169 -4.06 -12.12 6.62
C SER A 169 -3.86 -13.24 5.61
N LYS A 170 -4.62 -13.24 4.51
CA LYS A 170 -4.45 -14.21 3.41
C LYS A 170 -3.07 -14.16 2.77
N VAL A 171 -2.50 -12.97 2.58
CA VAL A 171 -1.14 -12.85 2.06
C VAL A 171 -0.13 -13.45 3.04
N ARG A 172 -0.30 -13.21 4.35
CA ARG A 172 0.59 -13.77 5.39
C ARG A 172 0.48 -15.29 5.54
N GLU A 173 -0.66 -15.90 5.19
CA GLU A 173 -0.81 -17.37 5.18
C GLU A 173 0.05 -18.03 4.11
N GLU A 174 0.41 -17.29 3.04
CA GLU A 174 1.13 -17.79 1.88
C GLU A 174 2.65 -17.59 1.96
N GLY A 175 3.13 -16.74 2.87
CA GLY A 175 4.55 -16.44 3.03
C GLY A 175 4.83 -15.45 4.16
N ASN A 176 6.10 -15.37 4.55
CA ASN A 176 6.54 -14.59 5.70
C ASN A 176 7.08 -13.21 5.29
N TRP A 177 6.23 -12.40 4.65
CA TRP A 177 6.58 -11.03 4.28
C TRP A 177 6.23 -10.02 5.37
N PRO A 178 7.03 -8.95 5.55
CA PRO A 178 6.72 -7.84 6.44
C PRO A 178 5.62 -6.95 5.86
N LEU A 179 4.34 -7.33 6.02
CA LEU A 179 3.20 -6.53 5.60
C LEU A 179 2.72 -5.61 6.73
N ASN A 180 2.77 -4.30 6.52
CA ASN A 180 2.36 -3.28 7.49
C ASN A 180 1.24 -2.39 6.92
N SER A 181 0.38 -1.90 7.81
CA SER A 181 -0.79 -1.09 7.46
C SER A 181 -0.85 0.16 8.34
N LEU A 182 -1.07 1.34 7.75
CA LEU A 182 -1.29 2.57 8.54
C LEU A 182 -2.65 2.55 9.23
N ILE A 183 -3.70 2.18 8.49
CA ILE A 183 -5.07 2.10 8.97
C ILE A 183 -5.64 0.72 8.62
N LYS A 184 -6.18 0.04 9.64
CA LYS A 184 -7.01 -1.14 9.46
C LYS A 184 -8.46 -0.75 9.56
N MET A 185 -9.30 -1.25 8.65
CA MET A 185 -10.72 -0.89 8.64
C MET A 185 -11.61 -2.04 8.17
N LYS A 186 -12.87 -1.97 8.59
CA LYS A 186 -13.96 -2.79 8.05
C LYS A 186 -15.06 -1.90 7.49
N MET A 187 -15.77 -2.43 6.50
CA MET A 187 -16.96 -1.79 5.94
C MET A 187 -18.17 -2.71 6.11
N GLU A 188 -19.26 -2.16 6.65
CA GLU A 188 -20.57 -2.80 6.77
C GLU A 188 -21.57 -1.93 6.00
N GLY A 189 -21.73 -2.22 4.70
CA GLY A 189 -22.39 -1.29 3.77
C GLY A 189 -21.60 0.02 3.68
N GLU A 190 -22.26 1.15 3.92
CA GLU A 190 -21.64 2.48 3.91
C GLU A 190 -20.86 2.80 5.19
N LYS A 191 -21.04 2.01 6.26
CA LYS A 191 -20.40 2.29 7.54
C LYS A 191 -18.95 1.81 7.54
N ILE A 192 -18.03 2.74 7.72
CA ILE A 192 -16.61 2.47 7.95
C ILE A 192 -16.34 2.40 9.45
N THR A 193 -15.64 1.35 9.91
CA THR A 193 -15.14 1.23 11.28
C THR A 193 -13.62 1.02 11.23
N ILE A 194 -12.87 1.86 11.93
CA ILE A 194 -11.43 1.67 12.14
C ILE A 194 -11.22 0.55 13.15
N LEU A 195 -10.21 -0.29 12.91
CA LEU A 195 -9.80 -1.38 13.79
C LEU A 195 -8.49 -0.99 14.50
N ASP A 196 -8.30 -1.52 15.69
CA ASP A 196 -7.07 -1.35 16.50
C ASP A 196 -5.87 -2.11 15.92
#